data_AF-A0A0G3EN17-F1
#
_entry.id   AF-A0A0G3EN17-F1
#
_cell.length_a   1.000
_cell.length_b   1.000
_cell.length_c   1.000
_cell.angle_alpha   90.00
_cell.angle_beta   90.00
_cell.angle_gamma   90.00
#
_symmetry.space_group_name_H-M   'P 1'
#
loop_
_entity.id
_entity.type
_entity.pdbx_description
1 polymer ?
#
loop_
_entity_poly.entity_id
_entity_poly.type
_entity_poly.pdbx_seq_one_letter_code
_entity_poly.pdbx_strand_id
1 'polypeptide(L)'
;MPRKKSIKLSAHDFNTEVDKISAFLSSVSMAQTDEHVTWLHNYAIIRLYKEFEGLMLDALVGAVNNDTSTLAATTDVEFPKHLTDEVCEFLITGTGYFDFKGRSGLIKTIKSFVPDTHYLVVIIKKPVYKVALERLATLRNFAAHESTPSKRAALEAIGAKRLSCSGAWLKRQERFSKIANNLKALATEIHVNAPY
;
A
#
# COMPACT_ATOMS: atom_id res chain seq x y z
N MET A 1 9.39 -28.53 4.43
CA MET A 1 9.09 -27.88 3.14
C MET A 1 9.16 -26.38 3.35
N PRO A 2 9.72 -25.59 2.41
CA PRO A 2 9.68 -24.12 2.51
C PRO A 2 8.22 -23.69 2.68
N ARG A 3 7.94 -22.83 3.65
CA ARG A 3 6.59 -22.29 3.82
C ARG A 3 6.30 -21.37 2.65
N LYS A 4 5.20 -21.64 1.94
CA LYS A 4 4.72 -20.77 0.87
C LYS A 4 3.91 -19.64 1.46
N LYS A 5 4.22 -18.40 1.09
CA LYS A 5 3.46 -17.24 1.53
C LYS A 5 2.13 -17.16 0.79
N SER A 6 1.03 -17.10 1.55
CA SER A 6 -0.32 -16.97 0.97
C SER A 6 -0.64 -15.50 0.72
N ILE A 7 -0.66 -15.14 -0.56
CA ILE A 7 -1.02 -13.79 -1.02
C ILE A 7 -2.50 -13.52 -0.75
N LYS A 8 -3.34 -14.54 -0.88
CA LYS A 8 -4.78 -14.45 -0.57
C LYS A 8 -5.05 -14.13 0.88
N LEU A 9 -4.35 -14.79 1.81
CA LEU A 9 -4.43 -14.48 3.24
C LEU A 9 -3.97 -13.05 3.50
N SER A 10 -2.84 -12.64 2.91
CA SER A 10 -2.30 -11.28 3.07
C SER A 10 -3.30 -10.20 2.61
N ALA A 11 -4.00 -10.42 1.49
CA ALA A 11 -5.06 -9.54 1.02
C ALA A 11 -6.30 -9.52 1.93
N HIS A 12 -6.67 -10.66 2.51
CA HIS A 12 -7.75 -10.75 3.49
C HIS A 12 -7.40 -10.00 4.79
N ASP A 13 -6.19 -10.21 5.30
CA ASP A 13 -5.69 -9.57 6.51
C ASP A 13 -5.61 -8.05 6.33
N PHE A 14 -5.13 -7.58 5.18
CA PHE A 14 -5.18 -6.16 4.84
C PHE A 14 -6.60 -5.59 4.92
N ASN A 15 -7.59 -6.25 4.29
CA ASN A 15 -8.98 -5.79 4.35
C ASN A 15 -9.50 -5.72 5.79
N THR A 16 -9.15 -6.71 6.61
CA THR A 16 -9.49 -6.75 8.04
C THR A 16 -8.85 -5.59 8.81
N GLU A 17 -7.60 -5.27 8.54
CA GLU A 17 -6.93 -4.12 9.17
C GLU A 17 -7.54 -2.78 8.73
N VAL A 18 -7.91 -2.63 7.45
CA VAL A 18 -8.63 -1.43 6.97
C VAL A 18 -9.96 -1.24 7.69
N ASP A 19 -10.68 -2.34 7.96
CA ASP A 19 -11.93 -2.31 8.73
C ASP A 19 -11.69 -1.92 10.19
N LYS A 20 -10.63 -2.42 10.82
CA LYS A 20 -10.23 -1.99 12.17
C LYS A 20 -9.89 -0.49 12.22
N ILE A 21 -9.15 0.04 11.24
CA ILE A 21 -8.83 1.47 11.16
C ILE A 21 -10.11 2.30 11.01
N SER A 22 -11.04 1.85 10.17
CA SER A 22 -12.30 2.55 9.94
C SER A 22 -13.19 2.54 11.18
N ALA A 23 -13.25 1.39 11.90
CA ALA A 23 -13.98 1.25 13.16
C ALA A 23 -13.35 2.07 14.29
N PHE A 24 -12.02 2.18 14.33
CA PHE A 24 -11.33 3.08 15.26
C PHE A 24 -11.72 4.54 15.03
N LEU A 25 -11.73 4.99 13.76
CA LEU A 25 -12.13 6.36 13.43
C LEU A 25 -13.59 6.64 13.81
N SER A 26 -14.51 5.71 13.56
CA SER A 26 -15.92 5.89 13.89
C SER A 26 -16.19 5.87 15.40
N SER A 27 -15.56 4.95 16.13
CA SER A 27 -15.79 4.81 17.58
C SER A 27 -15.17 5.95 18.38
N VAL A 28 -13.92 6.32 18.09
CA VAL A 28 -13.18 7.29 18.90
C VAL A 28 -13.59 8.73 18.57
N SER A 29 -14.02 9.03 17.35
CA SER A 29 -14.34 10.42 16.95
C SER A 29 -15.61 10.98 17.60
N MET A 30 -16.53 10.15 18.10
CA MET A 30 -17.83 10.62 18.61
C MET A 30 -17.74 11.51 19.87
N ALA A 31 -16.66 11.41 20.64
CA ALA A 31 -16.49 12.11 21.92
C ALA A 31 -15.33 13.11 21.90
N GLN A 32 -14.86 13.51 20.71
CA GLN A 32 -13.61 14.26 20.55
C GLN A 32 -13.84 15.64 19.96
N THR A 33 -12.89 16.55 20.23
CA THR A 33 -12.87 17.88 19.61
C THR A 33 -12.56 17.78 18.12
N ASP A 34 -12.92 18.80 17.34
CA ASP A 34 -12.63 18.84 15.90
C ASP A 34 -11.12 18.73 15.59
N GLU A 35 -10.28 19.26 16.48
CA GLU A 35 -8.83 19.15 16.43
C GLU A 35 -8.36 17.71 16.66
N HIS A 36 -8.85 17.03 17.70
CA HIS A 36 -8.50 15.64 17.95
C HIS A 36 -8.95 14.72 16.80
N VAL A 37 -10.15 14.93 16.24
CA VAL A 37 -10.61 14.20 15.05
C VAL A 37 -9.64 14.41 13.87
N THR A 38 -9.09 15.61 13.72
CA THR A 38 -8.07 15.90 12.71
C THR A 38 -6.80 15.07 12.94
N TRP A 39 -6.31 15.01 14.17
CA TRP A 39 -5.12 14.22 14.51
C TRP A 39 -5.34 12.72 14.31
N LEU A 40 -6.52 12.21 14.68
CA LEU A 40 -6.90 10.82 14.44
C LEU A 40 -6.86 10.47 12.95
N HIS A 41 -7.29 11.39 12.07
CA HIS A 41 -7.22 11.17 10.62
C HIS A 41 -5.80 11.28 10.06
N ASN A 42 -4.91 12.10 10.65
CA ASN A 42 -3.48 12.06 10.32
C ASN A 42 -2.88 10.70 10.65
N TYR A 43 -3.18 10.18 11.84
CA TYR A 43 -2.72 8.84 12.24
C TYR A 43 -3.29 7.75 11.32
N ALA A 44 -4.58 7.80 11.02
CA ALA A 44 -5.24 6.78 10.22
C ALA A 44 -4.67 6.65 8.81
N ILE A 45 -4.29 7.76 8.15
CA ILE A 45 -3.68 7.68 6.81
C ILE A 45 -2.26 7.12 6.86
N ILE A 46 -1.50 7.40 7.91
CA ILE A 46 -0.19 6.80 8.15
C ILE A 46 -0.34 5.30 8.38
N ARG A 47 -1.28 4.90 9.24
CA ARG A 47 -1.55 3.49 9.54
C ARG A 47 -2.02 2.73 8.30
N LEU A 48 -2.94 3.31 7.52
CA LEU A 48 -3.42 2.73 6.27
C LEU A 48 -2.30 2.51 5.26
N TYR A 49 -1.37 3.47 5.14
CA TYR A 49 -0.20 3.30 4.28
C TYR A 49 0.68 2.14 4.74
N LYS A 50 0.97 2.04 6.05
CA LYS A 50 1.76 0.94 6.61
C LYS A 50 1.14 -0.43 6.30
N GLU A 51 -0.18 -0.56 6.44
CA GLU A 51 -0.85 -1.84 6.13
C GLU A 51 -0.82 -2.14 4.63
N PHE A 52 -0.93 -1.10 3.79
CA PHE A 52 -0.82 -1.27 2.34
C PHE A 52 0.61 -1.64 1.91
N GLU A 53 1.63 -1.06 2.54
CA GLU A 53 3.04 -1.42 2.34
C GLU A 53 3.28 -2.90 2.68
N GLY A 54 2.76 -3.36 3.81
CA GLY A 54 2.79 -4.77 4.21
C GLY A 54 2.13 -5.69 3.19
N LEU A 55 0.91 -5.36 2.73
CA LEU A 55 0.24 -6.12 1.67
C LEU A 55 1.11 -6.23 0.41
N MET A 56 1.70 -5.12 -0.04
CA MET A 56 2.48 -5.10 -1.27
C MET A 56 3.79 -5.87 -1.15
N LEU A 57 4.47 -5.78 0.01
CA LEU A 57 5.63 -6.61 0.31
C LEU A 57 5.26 -8.09 0.32
N ASP A 58 4.22 -8.46 1.05
CA ASP A 58 3.76 -9.84 1.19
C ASP A 58 3.34 -10.45 -0.15
N ALA A 59 2.66 -9.67 -0.99
CA ALA A 59 2.27 -10.08 -2.33
C ALA A 59 3.49 -10.29 -3.23
N LEU A 60 4.52 -9.45 -3.13
CA LEU A 60 5.74 -9.55 -3.92
C LEU A 60 6.62 -10.73 -3.45
N VAL A 61 6.78 -10.88 -2.13
CA VAL A 61 7.43 -12.05 -1.52
C VAL A 61 6.73 -13.32 -1.98
N GLY A 62 5.40 -13.37 -1.85
CA GLY A 62 4.62 -14.52 -2.29
C GLY A 62 4.73 -14.78 -3.79
N ALA A 63 4.83 -13.76 -4.64
CA ALA A 63 5.04 -13.95 -6.07
C ALA A 63 6.36 -14.65 -6.37
N VAL A 64 7.46 -14.15 -5.78
CA VAL A 64 8.81 -14.73 -5.99
C VAL A 64 8.96 -16.10 -5.32
N ASN A 65 8.40 -16.26 -4.11
CA ASN A 65 8.45 -17.50 -3.34
C ASN A 65 7.64 -18.63 -3.99
N ASN A 66 6.52 -18.30 -4.65
CA ASN A 66 5.71 -19.29 -5.36
C ASN A 66 6.26 -19.64 -6.75
N ASP A 67 6.96 -18.71 -7.40
CA ASP A 67 7.57 -18.91 -8.71
C ASP A 67 8.89 -18.13 -8.84
N THR A 68 10.02 -18.80 -8.58
CA THR A 68 11.35 -18.18 -8.66
C THR A 68 11.80 -17.89 -10.10
N SER A 69 11.08 -18.41 -11.11
CA SER A 69 11.39 -18.11 -12.52
C SER A 69 11.07 -16.65 -12.87
N THR A 70 10.15 -16.01 -12.14
CA THR A 70 9.85 -14.59 -12.34
C THR A 70 11.07 -13.73 -12.03
N LEU A 71 11.85 -14.12 -11.01
CA LEU A 71 13.04 -13.40 -10.58
C LEU A 71 14.15 -13.56 -11.63
N ALA A 72 14.39 -14.79 -12.08
CA ALA A 72 15.37 -15.10 -13.13
C ALA A 72 15.11 -14.33 -14.43
N ALA A 73 13.84 -14.14 -14.80
CA ALA A 73 13.43 -13.35 -15.97
C ALA A 73 13.74 -11.85 -15.85
N THR A 74 14.03 -11.35 -14.65
CA THR A 74 14.34 -9.93 -14.38
C THR A 74 15.77 -9.67 -13.95
N THR A 75 16.46 -10.63 -13.32
CA THR A 75 17.79 -10.41 -12.72
C THR A 75 18.93 -11.13 -13.44
N ASP A 76 18.67 -11.91 -14.50
CA ASP A 76 19.65 -12.76 -15.20
C ASP A 76 20.44 -13.72 -14.29
N VAL A 77 19.88 -14.04 -13.10
CA VAL A 77 20.48 -14.93 -12.09
C VAL A 77 19.56 -16.12 -11.89
N GLU A 78 20.11 -17.33 -11.98
CA GLU A 78 19.38 -18.54 -11.65
C GLU A 78 19.30 -18.73 -10.14
N PHE A 79 18.07 -18.76 -9.62
CA PHE A 79 17.82 -19.04 -8.21
C PHE A 79 17.35 -20.48 -8.00
N PRO A 80 17.68 -21.10 -6.85
CA PRO A 80 17.09 -22.36 -6.45
C PRO A 80 15.56 -22.32 -6.49
N LYS A 81 14.91 -23.42 -6.91
CA LYS A 81 13.44 -23.51 -7.05
C LYS A 81 12.64 -23.33 -5.75
N HIS A 82 13.30 -23.33 -4.60
CA HIS A 82 12.70 -23.46 -3.28
C HIS A 82 13.24 -22.42 -2.30
N LEU A 83 13.28 -21.16 -2.73
CA LEU A 83 13.56 -20.06 -1.80
C LEU A 83 12.47 -19.98 -0.74
N THR A 84 12.84 -19.83 0.52
CA THR A 84 11.88 -19.55 1.59
C THR A 84 11.37 -18.12 1.48
N ASP A 85 10.25 -17.81 2.13
CA ASP A 85 9.70 -16.46 2.14
C ASP A 85 10.65 -15.45 2.79
N GLU A 86 11.43 -15.84 3.82
CA GLU A 86 12.41 -14.95 4.45
C GLU A 86 13.56 -14.60 3.49
N VAL A 87 14.00 -15.55 2.68
CA VAL A 87 15.04 -15.28 1.66
C VAL A 87 14.48 -14.37 0.57
N CYS A 88 13.24 -14.61 0.12
CA CYS A 88 12.58 -13.74 -0.86
C CYS A 88 12.37 -12.31 -0.31
N GLU A 89 11.99 -12.18 0.95
CA GLU A 89 11.87 -10.88 1.62
C GLU A 89 13.21 -10.16 1.67
N PHE A 90 14.29 -10.84 2.07
CA PHE A 90 15.64 -10.28 2.05
C PHE A 90 16.09 -9.86 0.64
N LEU A 91 15.74 -10.62 -0.40
CA LEU A 91 16.05 -10.22 -1.79
C LEU A 91 15.32 -8.93 -2.20
N ILE A 92 14.12 -8.70 -1.65
CA ILE A 92 13.31 -7.53 -1.96
C ILE A 92 13.74 -6.30 -1.16
N THR A 93 14.00 -6.45 0.14
CA THR A 93 14.28 -5.32 1.05
C THR A 93 15.78 -5.09 1.28
N GLY A 94 16.62 -6.10 1.05
CA GLY A 94 18.04 -6.09 1.39
C GLY A 94 18.24 -5.87 2.89
N THR A 95 19.06 -4.88 3.24
CA THR A 95 19.27 -4.44 4.63
C THR A 95 18.32 -3.31 5.06
N GLY A 96 17.40 -2.91 4.18
CA GLY A 96 16.47 -1.81 4.39
C GLY A 96 15.05 -2.26 4.72
N TYR A 97 14.09 -1.40 4.38
CA TYR A 97 12.66 -1.67 4.48
C TYR A 97 12.00 -1.48 3.10
N PHE A 98 10.85 -2.09 2.90
CA PHE A 98 10.09 -1.93 1.67
C PHE A 98 9.48 -0.53 1.62
N ASP A 99 9.85 0.28 0.63
CA ASP A 99 9.27 1.62 0.43
C ASP A 99 9.14 1.95 -1.06
N PHE A 100 8.22 2.86 -1.36
CA PHE A 100 7.97 3.29 -2.73
C PHE A 100 7.40 4.71 -2.81
N LYS A 101 7.77 5.42 -3.88
CA LYS A 101 7.30 6.79 -4.13
C LYS A 101 6.05 6.79 -5.00
N GLY A 102 4.89 6.80 -4.35
CA GLY A 102 3.59 6.83 -5.04
C GLY A 102 3.38 5.62 -5.95
N ARG A 103 2.43 5.72 -6.88
CA ARG A 103 2.06 4.58 -7.72
C ARG A 103 3.15 4.20 -8.70
N SER A 104 3.77 5.19 -9.35
CA SER A 104 4.83 4.94 -10.33
C SER A 104 6.06 4.31 -9.68
N GLY A 105 6.40 4.75 -8.46
CA GLY A 105 7.45 4.12 -7.66
C GLY A 105 7.12 2.67 -7.32
N LEU A 106 5.89 2.39 -6.88
CA LEU A 106 5.44 1.02 -6.57
C LEU A 106 5.55 0.10 -7.79
N ILE A 107 5.07 0.55 -8.96
CA ILE A 107 5.17 -0.22 -10.20
C ILE A 107 6.63 -0.50 -10.54
N LYS A 108 7.51 0.50 -10.39
CA LYS A 108 8.95 0.32 -10.64
C LYS A 108 9.54 -0.73 -9.69
N THR A 109 9.23 -0.66 -8.40
CA THR A 109 9.70 -1.62 -7.39
C THR A 109 9.24 -3.04 -7.71
N ILE A 110 7.95 -3.24 -8.01
CA ILE A 110 7.42 -4.57 -8.34
C ILE A 110 8.12 -5.14 -9.59
N LYS A 111 8.30 -4.32 -10.63
CA LYS A 111 8.94 -4.72 -11.89
C LYS A 111 10.41 -5.10 -11.77
N SER A 112 11.06 -4.82 -10.65
CA SER A 112 12.42 -5.30 -10.40
C SER A 112 12.48 -6.80 -10.08
N PHE A 113 11.34 -7.44 -9.79
CA PHE A 113 11.28 -8.83 -9.34
C PHE A 113 10.30 -9.72 -10.12
N VAL A 114 9.39 -9.11 -10.89
CA VAL A 114 8.41 -9.83 -11.72
C VAL A 114 8.25 -9.14 -13.07
N PRO A 115 7.89 -9.88 -14.14
CA PRO A 115 7.71 -9.30 -15.48
C PRO A 115 6.54 -8.30 -15.55
N ASP A 116 6.53 -7.45 -16.59
CA ASP A 116 5.49 -6.42 -16.78
C ASP A 116 4.07 -7.01 -16.96
N THR A 117 4.00 -8.25 -17.43
CA THR A 117 2.77 -9.03 -17.63
C THR A 117 2.24 -9.67 -16.34
N HIS A 118 2.99 -9.63 -15.24
CA HIS A 118 2.59 -10.22 -13.98
C HIS A 118 1.32 -9.56 -13.42
N TYR A 119 0.41 -10.35 -12.85
CA TYR A 119 -0.90 -9.85 -12.41
C TYR A 119 -0.79 -8.67 -11.42
N LEU A 120 0.18 -8.68 -10.50
CA LEU A 120 0.42 -7.54 -9.59
C LEU A 120 0.68 -6.24 -10.36
N VAL A 121 1.51 -6.28 -11.39
CA VAL A 121 1.81 -5.09 -12.22
C VAL A 121 0.55 -4.63 -12.95
N VAL A 122 -0.20 -5.57 -13.53
CA VAL A 122 -1.43 -5.29 -14.27
C VAL A 122 -2.49 -4.64 -13.37
N ILE A 123 -2.70 -5.17 -12.16
CA ILE A 123 -3.68 -4.65 -11.18
C ILE A 123 -3.30 -3.24 -10.75
N ILE A 124 -2.06 -3.01 -10.29
CA ILE A 124 -1.61 -1.68 -9.83
C ILE A 124 -1.69 -0.64 -10.96
N LYS A 125 -1.48 -1.06 -12.21
CA LYS A 125 -1.62 -0.22 -13.41
C LYS A 125 -3.07 0.11 -13.81
N LYS A 126 -4.09 -0.46 -13.18
CA LYS A 126 -5.49 -0.10 -13.49
C LYS A 126 -5.77 1.37 -13.14
N PRO A 127 -6.37 2.17 -14.05
CA PRO A 127 -6.64 3.60 -13.82
C PRO A 127 -7.52 3.87 -12.60
N VAL A 128 -8.44 2.96 -12.28
CA VAL A 128 -9.36 3.09 -11.13
C VAL A 128 -8.63 3.29 -9.81
N TYR A 129 -7.45 2.67 -9.63
CA TYR A 129 -6.68 2.77 -8.39
C TYR A 129 -5.71 3.96 -8.36
N LYS A 130 -5.49 4.64 -9.50
CA LYS A 130 -4.47 5.70 -9.62
C LYS A 130 -4.63 6.78 -8.57
N VAL A 131 -5.84 7.33 -8.47
CA VAL A 131 -6.11 8.47 -7.58
C VAL A 131 -5.97 8.08 -6.11
N ALA A 132 -6.41 6.88 -5.72
CA ALA A 132 -6.31 6.41 -4.36
C ALA A 132 -4.84 6.18 -3.94
N LEU A 133 -4.04 5.56 -4.80
CA LEU A 133 -2.62 5.29 -4.54
C LEU A 133 -1.79 6.57 -4.42
N GLU A 134 -2.01 7.54 -5.32
CA GLU A 134 -1.33 8.84 -5.23
C GLU A 134 -1.71 9.58 -3.95
N ARG A 135 -3.00 9.66 -3.64
CA ARG A 135 -3.48 10.32 -2.42
C ARG A 135 -2.96 9.64 -1.15
N LEU A 136 -2.96 8.30 -1.11
CA LEU A 136 -2.42 7.53 0.01
C LEU A 136 -0.98 7.96 0.31
N ALA A 137 -0.11 7.92 -0.70
CA ALA A 137 1.31 8.25 -0.54
C ALA A 137 1.53 9.73 -0.15
N THR A 138 0.89 10.67 -0.86
CA THR A 138 1.13 12.10 -0.60
C THR A 138 0.53 12.57 0.72
N LEU A 139 -0.66 12.07 1.09
CA LEU A 139 -1.31 12.47 2.34
C LEU A 139 -0.64 11.83 3.56
N ARG A 140 -0.15 10.59 3.45
CA ARG A 140 0.70 9.98 4.49
C ARG A 140 1.96 10.80 4.70
N ASN A 141 2.68 11.15 3.63
CA ASN A 141 3.92 11.91 3.76
C ASN A 141 3.69 13.30 4.37
N PHE A 142 2.61 13.97 4.00
CA PHE A 142 2.30 15.26 4.62
C PHE A 142 1.87 15.11 6.09
N ALA A 143 1.11 14.07 6.43
CA ALA A 143 0.72 13.80 7.82
C ALA A 143 1.92 13.47 8.73
N ALA A 144 2.96 12.84 8.17
CA ALA A 144 4.14 12.43 8.93
C ALA A 144 5.20 13.53 9.08
N HIS A 145 5.36 14.39 8.07
CA HIS A 145 6.50 15.32 8.01
C HIS A 145 6.14 16.80 8.07
N GLU A 146 4.93 17.17 7.67
CA GLU A 146 4.43 18.56 7.61
C GLU A 146 5.34 19.57 6.88
N SER A 147 6.27 19.09 6.05
CA SER A 147 7.24 19.91 5.33
C SER A 147 6.61 20.58 4.10
N THR A 148 7.17 21.71 3.65
CA THR A 148 6.71 22.42 2.43
C THR A 148 6.63 21.51 1.19
N PRO A 149 7.62 20.64 0.90
CA PRO A 149 7.52 19.71 -0.22
C PRO A 149 6.36 18.70 -0.07
N SER A 150 6.18 18.13 1.11
CA SER A 150 5.11 17.16 1.35
C SER A 150 3.71 17.79 1.24
N LYS A 151 3.55 19.03 1.73
CA LYS A 151 2.33 19.82 1.57
C LYS A 151 2.01 20.09 0.10
N ARG A 152 3.01 20.47 -0.70
CA ARG A 152 2.84 20.74 -2.13
C ARG A 152 2.36 19.49 -2.88
N ALA A 153 2.98 18.34 -2.64
CA ALA A 153 2.58 17.08 -3.24
C ALA A 153 1.14 16.68 -2.83
N ALA A 154 0.78 16.86 -1.55
CA ALA A 154 -0.57 16.60 -1.08
C ALA A 154 -1.62 17.50 -1.75
N LEU A 155 -1.34 18.80 -1.90
CA LEU A 155 -2.22 19.76 -2.58
C LEU A 155 -2.47 19.37 -4.04
N GLU A 156 -1.42 18.97 -4.75
CA GLU A 156 -1.50 18.51 -6.14
C GLU A 156 -2.36 17.24 -6.26
N ALA A 157 -2.13 16.23 -5.42
CA ALA A 157 -2.86 14.96 -5.46
C ALA A 157 -4.36 15.09 -5.12
N ILE A 158 -4.73 16.08 -4.31
CA ILE A 158 -6.14 16.36 -3.96
C ILE A 158 -6.78 17.45 -4.83
N GLY A 159 -6.02 18.12 -5.69
CA GLY A 159 -6.49 19.22 -6.52
C GLY A 159 -6.97 20.45 -5.73
N ALA A 160 -6.34 20.73 -4.58
CA ALA A 160 -6.72 21.85 -3.72
C ALA A 160 -5.69 23.00 -3.76
N LYS A 161 -6.17 24.23 -3.49
CA LYS A 161 -5.30 25.42 -3.37
C LYS A 161 -4.76 25.62 -1.96
N ARG A 162 -5.46 25.09 -0.95
CA ARG A 162 -5.12 25.25 0.48
C ARG A 162 -5.39 23.96 1.23
N LEU A 163 -4.50 23.66 2.17
CA LEU A 163 -4.56 22.50 3.05
C LEU A 163 -3.80 22.87 4.33
N SER A 164 -4.44 22.71 5.49
CA SER A 164 -3.76 22.90 6.79
C SER A 164 -2.91 21.68 7.11
N CYS A 165 -3.54 20.52 7.17
CA CYS A 165 -2.94 19.19 7.36
C CYS A 165 -3.78 18.12 6.64
N SER A 166 -3.25 16.91 6.47
CA SER A 166 -3.95 15.80 5.79
C SER A 166 -5.29 15.46 6.45
N GLY A 167 -5.31 15.36 7.78
CA GLY A 167 -6.48 14.98 8.57
C GLY A 167 -7.67 15.93 8.37
N ALA A 168 -7.41 17.23 8.22
CA ALA A 168 -8.45 18.24 8.04
C ALA A 168 -9.20 18.06 6.72
N TRP A 169 -8.50 17.56 5.69
CA TRP A 169 -9.12 17.21 4.42
C TRP A 169 -9.77 15.84 4.47
N LEU A 170 -9.14 14.85 5.09
CA LEU A 170 -9.57 13.45 5.16
C LEU A 170 -10.90 13.25 5.90
N LYS A 171 -11.13 13.99 7.00
CA LYS A 171 -12.32 13.85 7.85
C LYS A 171 -13.63 14.33 7.23
N ARG A 172 -13.59 14.90 6.02
CA ARG A 172 -14.75 15.50 5.36
C ARG A 172 -15.18 14.67 4.16
N GLN A 173 -16.47 14.68 3.84
CA GLN A 173 -17.01 14.11 2.59
C GLN A 173 -16.59 12.65 2.31
N GLU A 174 -16.39 11.87 3.38
CA GLU A 174 -15.99 10.46 3.33
C GLU A 174 -14.68 10.22 2.58
N ARG A 175 -13.78 11.23 2.54
CA ARG A 175 -12.56 11.17 1.72
C ARG A 175 -11.61 10.07 2.17
N PHE A 176 -11.44 9.89 3.49
CA PHE A 176 -10.69 8.76 4.02
C PHE A 176 -11.30 7.42 3.58
N SER A 177 -12.59 7.22 3.83
CA SER A 177 -13.31 5.98 3.49
C SER A 177 -13.24 5.66 1.99
N LYS A 178 -13.30 6.67 1.11
CA LYS A 178 -13.12 6.48 -0.34
C LYS A 178 -11.73 5.97 -0.70
N ILE A 179 -10.67 6.46 -0.04
CA ILE A 179 -9.31 5.94 -0.26
C ILE A 179 -9.24 4.49 0.24
N ALA A 180 -9.67 4.25 1.49
CA ALA A 180 -9.69 2.94 2.11
C ALA A 180 -10.44 1.89 1.24
N ASN A 181 -11.65 2.22 0.79
CA ASN A 181 -12.46 1.31 -0.04
C ASN A 181 -11.82 1.01 -1.41
N ASN A 182 -11.15 1.98 -2.04
CA ASN A 182 -10.41 1.73 -3.27
C ASN A 182 -9.22 0.79 -3.05
N LEU A 183 -8.52 0.92 -1.92
CA LEU A 183 -7.43 0.01 -1.56
C LEU A 183 -7.97 -1.39 -1.21
N LYS A 184 -9.12 -1.50 -0.55
CA LYS A 184 -9.79 -2.80 -0.33
C LYS A 184 -10.21 -3.47 -1.64
N ALA A 185 -10.72 -2.70 -2.60
CA ALA A 185 -11.05 -3.21 -3.93
C ALA A 185 -9.80 -3.74 -4.65
N LEU A 186 -8.69 -2.99 -4.58
CA LEU A 186 -7.39 -3.41 -5.10
C LEU A 186 -6.92 -4.71 -4.43
N ALA A 187 -6.97 -4.79 -3.10
CA ALA A 187 -6.58 -5.99 -2.35
C ALA A 187 -7.46 -7.20 -2.71
N THR A 188 -8.76 -6.99 -2.87
CA THR A 188 -9.69 -8.03 -3.32
C THR A 188 -9.33 -8.52 -4.73
N GLU A 189 -8.92 -7.61 -5.61
CA GLU A 189 -8.47 -7.99 -6.94
C GLU A 189 -7.15 -8.78 -6.92
N ILE A 190 -6.21 -8.40 -6.04
CA ILE A 190 -5.00 -9.18 -5.78
C ILE A 190 -5.39 -10.57 -5.30
N HIS A 191 -6.29 -10.69 -4.34
CA HIS A 191 -6.78 -11.96 -3.81
C HIS A 191 -7.35 -12.87 -4.91
N VAL A 192 -8.17 -12.32 -5.82
CA VAL A 192 -8.81 -13.08 -6.90
C VAL A 192 -7.80 -13.60 -7.92
N ASN A 193 -6.76 -12.83 -8.23
CA ASN A 193 -5.78 -13.17 -9.26
C ASN A 193 -4.53 -13.89 -8.71
N ALA A 194 -4.32 -13.87 -7.41
CA ALA A 194 -3.17 -14.53 -6.79
C ALA A 194 -3.24 -16.05 -6.94
N PRO A 195 -2.14 -16.71 -7.29
CA PRO A 195 -2.06 -18.16 -7.27
C PRO A 195 -2.09 -18.65 -5.81
N TYR A 196 -2.93 -19.66 -5.55
CA TYR A 196 -3.14 -20.32 -4.26
C TYR A 196 -3.69 -19.41 -3.16
#